data_AF-A0A2S6UM94-F1
#
_entry.id   AF-A0A2S6UM94-F1
#
_cell.length_a   1.000
_cell.length_b   1.000
_cell.length_c   1.000
_cell.angle_alpha   90.00
_cell.angle_beta   90.00
_cell.angle_gamma   90.00
#
_symmetry.space_group_name_H-M   'P 1'
#
loop_
_entity.id
_entity.type
_entity.pdbx_description
1 polymer ?
#
loop_
_entity_poly.entity_id
_entity_poly.type
_entity_poly.pdbx_seq_one_letter_code
_entity_poly.pdbx_strand_id
1 'polypeptide(L)'
;MQLFKNIAKFVVLAVTVVASQAVLAEKTLKLGTTGRLGMPIGDAIDQALIPAMAKASGGKMKIEPHYQRSLCAEQKCGEQANQGLIALWTSSTANYGNFGTELAIFDLPFIFKSLEDAKRISNEWLAERQCKLALQNAGHICLSVYSSGGFRQLGNAAKSVRVPDDMKGLKWRVTKSPVEYMLVKNWGATPVPYDWSQLYQGLQSGVVEGQYVASPWQHVAKLHE
;
A
#
# COMPACT_ATOMS: atom_id res chain seq x y z
N MET A 1 49.33 3.13 69.73
CA MET A 1 49.48 3.58 68.33
C MET A 1 49.48 2.38 67.39
N GLN A 2 48.37 1.62 67.31
CA GLN A 2 48.33 0.37 66.52
C GLN A 2 46.89 -0.09 66.17
N LEU A 3 45.97 0.84 65.86
CA LEU A 3 44.58 0.46 65.55
C LEU A 3 43.99 1.08 64.26
N PHE A 4 44.79 1.79 63.46
CA PHE A 4 44.28 2.51 62.28
C PHE A 4 45.03 2.17 60.97
N LYS A 5 45.45 0.92 60.75
CA LYS A 5 46.15 0.54 59.50
C LYS A 5 45.50 -0.53 58.63
N ASN A 6 44.38 -1.15 59.04
CA ASN A 6 43.82 -2.29 58.31
C ASN A 6 42.46 -2.08 57.61
N ILE A 7 41.90 -0.86 57.60
CA ILE A 7 40.59 -0.60 56.97
C ILE A 7 40.73 -0.19 55.48
N ALA A 8 41.94 0.12 55.00
CA ALA A 8 42.15 0.64 53.65
C ALA A 8 42.28 -0.41 52.53
N LYS A 9 42.03 -1.71 52.79
CA LYS A 9 42.26 -2.78 51.81
C LYS A 9 41.01 -3.46 51.23
N PHE A 10 39.80 -2.96 51.50
CA PHE A 10 38.57 -3.68 51.13
C PHE A 10 37.53 -2.88 50.33
N VAL A 11 37.91 -1.83 49.58
CA VAL A 11 36.93 -1.00 48.84
C VAL A 11 37.08 -0.99 47.32
N VAL A 12 38.11 -1.59 46.73
CA VAL A 12 38.29 -1.53 45.26
C VAL A 12 38.27 -2.93 44.65
N LEU A 13 37.09 -3.55 44.56
CA LEU A 13 36.78 -4.47 43.46
C LEU A 13 35.27 -4.77 43.34
N ALA A 14 34.42 -3.75 43.35
CA ALA A 14 33.14 -3.87 42.66
C ALA A 14 33.42 -3.67 41.17
N VAL A 15 33.88 -4.73 40.48
CA VAL A 15 33.82 -4.79 39.02
C VAL A 15 32.33 -4.74 38.68
N THR A 16 31.86 -3.52 38.43
CA THR A 16 30.63 -3.30 37.70
C THR A 16 30.89 -3.92 36.33
N VAL A 17 30.45 -5.17 36.17
CA VAL A 17 30.16 -5.72 34.86
C VAL A 17 28.98 -4.89 34.35
N VAL A 18 29.29 -3.69 33.83
CA VAL A 18 28.41 -3.03 32.88
C VAL A 18 28.49 -3.93 31.67
N ALA A 19 27.62 -4.94 31.65
CA ALA A 19 27.27 -5.59 30.41
C ALA A 19 26.77 -4.45 29.52
N SER A 20 27.62 -4.02 28.59
CA SER A 20 27.20 -3.24 27.44
C SER A 20 26.24 -4.12 26.66
N GLN A 21 24.98 -4.17 27.10
CA GLN A 21 23.91 -4.34 26.17
C GLN A 21 24.02 -3.11 25.29
N ALA A 22 24.70 -3.27 24.14
CA ALA A 22 24.46 -2.39 23.03
C ALA A 22 22.95 -2.39 22.84
N VAL A 23 22.29 -1.33 23.31
CA VAL A 23 20.92 -1.04 22.96
C VAL A 23 20.98 -0.85 21.46
N LEU A 24 20.70 -1.94 20.74
CA LEU A 24 20.65 -1.93 19.29
C LEU A 24 19.53 -0.97 18.94
N ALA A 25 19.91 0.22 18.46
CA ALA A 25 18.99 1.32 18.22
C ALA A 25 17.85 0.83 17.32
N GLU A 26 16.65 0.85 17.89
CA GLU A 26 15.43 0.48 17.19
C GLU A 26 15.17 1.49 16.06
N LYS A 27 15.04 1.00 14.83
CA LYS A 27 14.75 1.85 13.67
C LYS A 27 13.26 1.77 13.34
N THR A 28 12.58 2.90 13.45
CA THR A 28 11.18 3.03 13.00
C THR A 28 11.13 3.40 11.51
N LEU A 29 10.38 2.60 10.75
CA LEU A 29 10.13 2.79 9.33
C LEU A 29 8.69 3.28 9.14
N LYS A 30 8.53 4.54 8.76
CA LYS A 30 7.20 5.09 8.43
C LYS A 30 6.68 4.46 7.14
N LEU A 31 5.42 4.00 7.17
CA LEU A 31 4.71 3.41 6.03
C LEU A 31 3.51 4.27 5.64
N GLY A 32 3.50 4.82 4.43
CA GLY A 32 2.36 5.55 3.87
C GLY A 32 1.37 4.64 3.12
N THR A 33 0.07 4.68 3.48
CA THR A 33 -0.97 3.95 2.75
C THR A 33 -2.32 4.68 2.70
N THR A 34 -3.07 4.47 1.62
CA THR A 34 -4.44 4.97 1.47
C THR A 34 -5.50 4.06 2.08
N GLY A 35 -5.16 2.81 2.41
CA GLY A 35 -6.06 1.88 3.06
C GLY A 35 -6.15 2.09 4.58
N ARG A 36 -6.90 1.21 5.25
CA ARG A 36 -7.08 1.14 6.70
C ARG A 36 -7.27 -0.32 7.14
N LEU A 37 -7.19 -0.58 8.44
CA LEU A 37 -7.55 -1.88 9.01
C LEU A 37 -8.97 -2.30 8.59
N GLY A 38 -9.15 -3.59 8.32
CA GLY A 38 -10.34 -4.18 7.71
C GLY A 38 -10.39 -4.09 6.19
N MET A 39 -9.50 -3.31 5.54
CA MET A 39 -9.29 -3.38 4.09
C MET A 39 -8.14 -4.35 3.78
N PRO A 40 -8.15 -5.02 2.61
CA PRO A 40 -7.12 -6.00 2.26
C PRO A 40 -5.68 -5.49 2.43
N ILE A 41 -5.39 -4.24 2.08
CA ILE A 41 -4.04 -3.64 2.26
C ILE A 41 -3.71 -3.35 3.73
N GLY A 42 -4.68 -2.91 4.52
CA GLY A 42 -4.45 -2.60 5.94
C GLY A 42 -4.21 -3.87 6.73
N ASP A 43 -5.01 -4.91 6.46
CA ASP A 43 -4.85 -6.21 7.10
C ASP A 43 -3.55 -6.88 6.68
N ALA A 44 -3.13 -6.76 5.41
CA ALA A 44 -1.82 -7.26 4.97
C ALA A 44 -0.64 -6.55 5.65
N ILE A 45 -0.76 -5.23 5.90
CA ILE A 45 0.27 -4.49 6.64
C ILE A 45 0.35 -5.02 8.08
N ASP A 46 -0.79 -5.11 8.76
CA ASP A 46 -0.87 -5.46 10.18
C ASP A 46 -0.53 -6.93 10.46
N GLN A 47 -1.10 -7.84 9.67
CA GLN A 47 -1.03 -9.28 9.93
C GLN A 47 0.18 -9.96 9.29
N ALA A 48 0.78 -9.36 8.25
CA ALA A 48 1.89 -9.98 7.53
C ALA A 48 3.15 -9.11 7.53
N LEU A 49 3.08 -7.86 7.04
CA LEU A 49 4.29 -7.05 6.86
C LEU A 49 4.96 -6.67 8.18
N ILE A 50 4.19 -6.21 9.17
CA ILE A 50 4.71 -5.85 10.50
C ILE A 50 5.39 -7.07 11.17
N PRO A 51 4.74 -8.23 11.32
CA PRO A 51 5.36 -9.42 11.91
C PRO A 51 6.57 -9.93 11.11
N ALA A 52 6.50 -9.92 9.78
CA ALA A 52 7.60 -10.36 8.93
C ALA A 52 8.84 -9.47 9.11
N MET A 53 8.67 -8.15 9.19
CA MET A 53 9.76 -7.21 9.43
C MET A 53 10.37 -7.38 10.82
N ALA A 54 9.53 -7.52 11.85
CA ALA A 54 10.00 -7.76 13.21
C ALA A 54 10.83 -9.06 13.29
N LYS A 55 10.34 -10.15 12.68
CA LYS A 55 11.06 -11.42 12.63
C LYS A 55 12.37 -11.32 11.85
N ALA A 56 12.35 -10.75 10.65
CA ALA A 56 13.52 -10.63 9.79
C ALA A 56 14.61 -9.73 10.38
N SER A 57 14.23 -8.70 11.13
CA SER A 57 15.17 -7.77 11.76
C SER A 57 15.62 -8.20 13.16
N GLY A 58 15.07 -9.29 13.72
CA GLY A 58 15.27 -9.66 15.12
C GLY A 58 14.76 -8.59 16.09
N GLY A 59 13.66 -7.92 15.74
CA GLY A 59 13.03 -6.84 16.51
C GLY A 59 13.66 -5.47 16.34
N LYS A 60 14.72 -5.32 15.55
CA LYS A 60 15.46 -4.05 15.38
C LYS A 60 14.77 -3.04 14.47
N MET A 61 13.83 -3.49 13.65
CA MET A 61 13.04 -2.62 12.78
C MET A 61 11.56 -2.73 13.13
N LYS A 62 10.93 -1.58 13.37
CA LYS A 62 9.49 -1.45 13.54
C LYS A 62 8.89 -0.69 12.37
N ILE A 63 7.68 -1.06 11.98
CA ILE A 63 6.92 -0.35 10.96
C ILE A 63 5.84 0.47 11.66
N GLU A 64 5.78 1.76 11.34
CA GLU A 64 4.74 2.68 11.81
C GLU A 64 3.80 3.00 10.64
N PRO A 65 2.63 2.34 10.55
CA PRO A 65 1.70 2.56 9.45
C PRO A 65 0.88 3.84 9.65
N HIS A 66 0.89 4.67 8.62
CA HIS A 66 0.06 5.87 8.51
C HIS A 66 -1.04 5.63 7.49
N TYR A 67 -2.20 5.20 8.02
CA TYR A 67 -3.38 4.85 7.25
C TYR A 67 -4.12 6.07 6.71
N GLN A 68 -5.06 5.81 5.80
CA GLN A 68 -6.02 6.79 5.27
C GLN A 68 -5.33 8.08 4.80
N ARG A 69 -4.21 7.94 4.08
CA ARG A 69 -3.43 9.06 3.51
C ARG A 69 -3.03 10.16 4.50
N SER A 70 -2.86 9.82 5.77
CA SER A 70 -2.39 10.77 6.80
C SER A 70 -0.97 11.30 6.52
N LEU A 71 -0.15 10.56 5.76
CA LEU A 71 1.14 11.07 5.24
C LEU A 71 1.06 11.58 3.80
N CYS A 72 0.45 10.79 2.91
CA CYS A 72 0.50 11.01 1.47
C CYS A 72 -0.56 10.15 0.76
N ALA A 73 -0.96 10.57 -0.44
CA ALA A 73 -1.68 9.72 -1.39
C ALA A 73 -0.69 8.81 -2.15
N GLU A 74 -1.17 7.72 -2.77
CA GLU A 74 -0.32 6.63 -3.30
C GLU A 74 0.89 7.11 -4.14
N GLN A 75 0.65 7.85 -5.24
CA GLN A 75 1.75 8.36 -6.09
C GLN A 75 2.70 9.28 -5.31
N LYS A 76 2.17 10.13 -4.44
CA LYS A 76 2.99 11.06 -3.65
C LYS A 76 3.84 10.33 -2.62
N CYS A 77 3.37 9.20 -2.09
CA CYS A 77 4.17 8.36 -1.20
C CYS A 77 5.41 7.80 -1.92
N GLY A 78 5.27 7.33 -3.17
CA GLY A 78 6.43 6.92 -3.96
C GLY A 78 7.43 8.05 -4.20
N GLU A 79 6.95 9.24 -4.56
CA GLU A 79 7.82 10.42 -4.71
C GLU A 79 8.54 10.78 -3.40
N GLN A 80 7.86 10.71 -2.25
CA GLN A 80 8.47 10.94 -0.94
C GLN A 80 9.50 9.86 -0.59
N ALA A 81 9.27 8.60 -0.98
CA ALA A 81 10.22 7.52 -0.80
C ALA A 81 11.50 7.75 -1.63
N ASN A 82 11.37 8.24 -2.86
CA ASN A 82 12.51 8.62 -3.71
C ASN A 82 13.34 9.78 -3.13
N GLN A 83 12.70 10.64 -2.32
CA GLN A 83 13.38 11.72 -1.59
C GLN A 83 13.95 11.25 -0.23
N GLY A 84 13.77 9.98 0.14
CA GLY A 84 14.21 9.43 1.42
C GLY A 84 13.37 9.87 2.63
N LEU A 85 12.20 10.48 2.42
CA LEU A 85 11.35 11.02 3.48
C LEU A 85 10.51 9.94 4.19
N ILE A 86 10.11 8.90 3.45
CA ILE A 86 9.43 7.72 3.99
C ILE A 86 10.12 6.45 3.52
N ALA A 87 10.12 5.41 4.35
CA ALA A 87 10.85 4.18 4.06
C ALA A 87 9.99 3.15 3.32
N LEU A 88 8.70 3.12 3.64
CA LEU A 88 7.75 2.14 3.13
C LEU A 88 6.49 2.85 2.64
N TRP A 89 5.85 2.26 1.65
CA TRP A 89 4.56 2.72 1.16
C TRP A 89 3.89 1.64 0.33
N THR A 90 2.62 1.86 0.02
CA THR A 90 1.82 0.92 -0.76
C THR A 90 1.06 1.67 -1.84
N SER A 91 0.83 1.02 -2.98
CA SER A 91 -0.01 1.55 -4.05
C SER A 91 -0.78 0.43 -4.73
N SER A 92 -1.97 0.75 -5.24
CA SER A 92 -2.57 -0.01 -6.34
C SER A 92 -1.62 -0.05 -7.53
N THR A 93 -1.63 -1.15 -8.29
CA THR A 93 -0.87 -1.28 -9.54
C THR A 93 -1.27 -0.20 -10.55
N ALA A 94 -2.53 0.24 -10.51
CA ALA A 94 -3.07 1.23 -11.43
C ALA A 94 -2.42 2.60 -11.26
N ASN A 95 -2.28 3.05 -10.01
CA ASN A 95 -1.59 4.30 -9.73
C ASN A 95 -0.07 4.13 -9.82
N TYR A 96 0.46 2.93 -9.53
CA TYR A 96 1.90 2.64 -9.63
C TYR A 96 2.42 2.72 -11.06
N GLY A 97 1.57 2.42 -12.06
CA GLY A 97 1.86 2.60 -13.48
C GLY A 97 2.33 4.00 -13.89
N ASN A 98 2.10 5.04 -13.06
CA ASN A 98 2.61 6.39 -13.32
C ASN A 98 4.14 6.50 -13.16
N PHE A 99 4.80 5.53 -12.52
CA PHE A 99 6.26 5.46 -12.45
C PHE A 99 6.89 4.73 -13.63
N GLY A 100 6.08 4.18 -14.54
CA GLY A 100 6.52 3.48 -15.74
C GLY A 100 5.38 2.66 -16.31
N THR A 101 5.07 2.84 -17.59
CA THR A 101 3.85 2.30 -18.20
C THR A 101 3.74 0.77 -18.13
N GLU A 102 4.87 0.06 -18.15
CA GLU A 102 4.97 -1.38 -18.06
C GLU A 102 4.57 -1.90 -16.67
N LEU A 103 4.56 -1.03 -15.65
CA LEU A 103 4.10 -1.34 -14.32
C LEU A 103 2.57 -1.38 -14.21
N ALA A 104 1.85 -0.87 -15.23
CA ALA A 104 0.40 -0.94 -15.31
C ALA A 104 -0.11 -2.27 -15.91
N ILE A 105 0.77 -3.26 -16.17
CA ILE A 105 0.38 -4.50 -16.86
C ILE A 105 -0.75 -5.24 -16.15
N PHE A 106 -0.78 -5.23 -14.81
CA PHE A 106 -1.83 -5.88 -14.01
C PHE A 106 -3.21 -5.23 -14.17
N ASP A 107 -3.27 -3.98 -14.64
CA ASP A 107 -4.54 -3.24 -14.82
C ASP A 107 -5.07 -3.29 -16.24
N LEU A 108 -4.38 -3.97 -17.16
CA LEU A 108 -4.91 -4.20 -18.50
C LEU A 108 -6.23 -4.97 -18.39
N PRO A 109 -7.30 -4.50 -19.06
CA PRO A 109 -8.61 -5.11 -18.93
C PRO A 109 -8.61 -6.53 -19.51
N PHE A 110 -9.22 -7.47 -18.78
CA PHE A 110 -9.47 -8.85 -19.20
C PHE A 110 -8.22 -9.72 -19.48
N ILE A 111 -7.03 -9.36 -19.02
CA ILE A 111 -5.82 -10.18 -19.22
C ILE A 111 -5.80 -11.47 -18.38
N PHE A 112 -6.58 -11.52 -17.30
CA PHE A 112 -6.71 -12.69 -16.43
C PHE A 112 -8.07 -13.34 -16.64
N LYS A 113 -8.08 -14.65 -16.87
CA LYS A 113 -9.31 -15.44 -17.10
C LYS A 113 -9.96 -15.90 -15.80
N SER A 114 -9.19 -16.06 -14.74
CA SER A 114 -9.66 -16.54 -13.44
C SER A 114 -8.82 -15.96 -12.30
N LEU A 115 -9.36 -16.00 -11.08
CA LEU A 115 -8.59 -15.61 -9.88
C LEU A 115 -7.39 -16.54 -9.66
N GLU A 116 -7.48 -17.80 -10.07
CA GLU A 116 -6.38 -18.76 -10.01
C GLU A 116 -5.26 -18.37 -10.97
N ASP A 117 -5.58 -18.02 -12.22
CA ASP A 117 -4.60 -17.50 -13.18
C ASP A 117 -3.96 -16.21 -12.69
N ALA A 118 -4.78 -15.28 -12.18
CA ALA A 118 -4.28 -14.03 -11.61
C ALA A 118 -3.32 -14.32 -10.45
N LYS A 119 -3.67 -15.23 -9.53
CA LYS A 119 -2.83 -15.60 -8.39
C LYS A 119 -1.54 -16.28 -8.83
N ARG A 120 -1.60 -17.22 -9.79
CA ARG A 120 -0.43 -17.94 -10.29
C ARG A 120 0.54 -16.98 -10.96
N ILE A 121 0.07 -16.20 -11.93
CA ILE A 121 0.91 -15.25 -12.69
C ILE A 121 1.48 -14.17 -11.76
N SER A 122 0.68 -13.68 -10.80
CA SER A 122 1.11 -12.65 -9.82
C SER A 122 2.00 -13.18 -8.69
N ASN A 123 2.33 -14.48 -8.66
CA ASN A 123 3.27 -15.05 -7.68
C ASN A 123 4.50 -15.70 -8.34
N GLU A 124 4.57 -15.68 -9.68
CA GLU A 124 5.66 -16.28 -10.46
C GLU A 124 6.45 -15.17 -11.18
N TRP A 125 6.87 -15.45 -12.43
CA TRP A 125 7.77 -14.62 -13.21
C TRP A 125 7.27 -13.18 -13.42
N LEU A 126 5.94 -12.95 -13.49
CA LEU A 126 5.42 -11.61 -13.74
C LEU A 126 5.64 -10.70 -12.54
N ALA A 127 5.36 -11.17 -11.32
CA ALA A 127 5.62 -10.38 -10.11
C ALA A 127 7.11 -10.10 -9.93
N GLU A 128 7.98 -11.08 -10.17
CA GLU A 128 9.43 -10.87 -10.15
C GLU A 128 9.87 -9.83 -11.19
N ARG A 129 9.35 -9.93 -12.42
CA ARG A 129 9.63 -8.96 -13.49
C ARG A 129 9.18 -7.56 -13.11
N GLN A 130 8.00 -7.43 -12.49
CA GLN A 130 7.44 -6.16 -12.04
C GLN A 130 8.24 -5.55 -10.90
N CYS A 131 8.72 -6.35 -9.95
CA CYS A 131 9.65 -5.88 -8.93
C CYS A 131 11.00 -5.41 -9.50
N LYS A 132 11.51 -6.05 -10.57
CA LYS A 132 12.71 -5.56 -11.27
C LYS A 132 12.44 -4.23 -12.00
N LEU A 133 11.29 -4.10 -12.65
CA LEU A 133 10.88 -2.86 -13.32
C LEU A 133 10.66 -1.71 -12.33
N ALA A 134 10.12 -1.99 -11.14
CA ALA A 134 9.96 -1.02 -10.06
C ALA A 134 11.30 -0.38 -9.67
N LEU A 135 12.35 -1.20 -9.56
CA LEU A 135 13.70 -0.71 -9.29
C LEU A 135 14.26 0.08 -10.48
N GLN A 136 14.13 -0.45 -11.70
CA GLN A 136 14.68 0.15 -12.93
C GLN A 136 14.06 1.52 -13.25
N ASN A 137 12.73 1.62 -13.17
CA ASN A 137 11.99 2.80 -13.62
C ASN A 137 11.87 3.86 -12.53
N ALA A 138 11.84 3.42 -11.26
CA ALA A 138 11.42 4.28 -10.17
C ALA A 138 12.38 4.29 -8.97
N GLY A 139 13.42 3.45 -8.96
CA GLY A 139 14.34 3.32 -7.82
C GLY A 139 13.73 2.60 -6.60
N HIS A 140 12.54 2.00 -6.75
CA HIS A 140 11.81 1.39 -5.66
C HIS A 140 12.18 -0.09 -5.48
N ILE A 141 12.50 -0.51 -4.25
CA ILE A 141 12.60 -1.93 -3.90
C ILE A 141 11.18 -2.46 -3.66
N CYS A 142 10.71 -3.30 -4.58
CA CYS A 142 9.41 -3.96 -4.50
C CYS A 142 9.50 -5.17 -3.55
N LEU A 143 8.71 -5.14 -2.47
CA LEU A 143 8.67 -6.22 -1.47
C LEU A 143 7.71 -7.34 -1.83
N SER A 144 6.56 -7.00 -2.41
CA SER A 144 5.53 -7.95 -2.80
C SER A 144 4.56 -7.31 -3.77
N VAL A 145 4.03 -8.11 -4.69
CA VAL A 145 2.84 -7.83 -5.49
C VAL A 145 1.81 -8.88 -5.09
N TYR A 146 0.57 -8.48 -4.83
CA TYR A 146 -0.46 -9.42 -4.43
C TYR A 146 -1.86 -8.93 -4.80
N SER A 147 -2.82 -9.86 -4.83
CA SER A 147 -4.23 -9.55 -5.10
C SER A 147 -4.87 -8.87 -3.90
N SER A 148 -5.28 -7.62 -4.08
CA SER A 148 -5.94 -6.82 -3.05
C SER A 148 -7.46 -6.87 -3.20
N GLY A 149 -8.05 -8.06 -3.03
CA GLY A 149 -9.52 -8.22 -3.01
C GLY A 149 -10.16 -8.67 -4.33
N GLY A 150 -9.39 -9.15 -5.30
CA GLY A 150 -9.90 -9.79 -6.52
C GLY A 150 -10.18 -8.82 -7.68
N PHE A 151 -10.98 -9.28 -8.65
CA PHE A 151 -11.29 -8.49 -9.85
C PHE A 151 -12.21 -7.32 -9.53
N ARG A 152 -11.93 -6.19 -10.19
CA ARG A 152 -12.71 -4.97 -10.07
C ARG A 152 -14.10 -5.15 -10.66
N GLN A 153 -15.10 -4.58 -9.98
CA GLN A 153 -16.49 -4.60 -10.37
C GLN A 153 -16.99 -3.17 -10.58
N LEU A 154 -17.92 -2.99 -11.51
CA LEU A 154 -18.63 -1.73 -11.67
C LEU A 154 -19.63 -1.57 -10.53
N GLY A 155 -19.74 -0.37 -9.97
CA GLY A 155 -20.79 -0.01 -9.03
C GLY A 155 -21.12 1.47 -9.16
N ASN A 156 -22.41 1.82 -9.10
CA ASN A 156 -22.88 3.19 -9.25
C ASN A 156 -24.21 3.41 -8.53
N ALA A 157 -24.53 4.67 -8.24
CA ALA A 157 -25.77 5.06 -7.57
C ALA A 157 -26.83 5.62 -8.54
N ALA A 158 -26.53 5.70 -9.84
CA ALA A 158 -27.36 6.36 -10.83
C ALA A 158 -28.37 5.41 -11.51
N LYS A 159 -27.90 4.29 -12.08
CA LYS A 159 -28.74 3.37 -12.87
C LYS A 159 -28.09 1.99 -13.05
N SER A 160 -28.88 1.02 -13.49
CA SER A 160 -28.35 -0.30 -13.89
C SER A 160 -27.42 -0.16 -15.10
N VAL A 161 -26.30 -0.89 -15.09
CA VAL A 161 -25.33 -0.99 -16.18
C VAL A 161 -25.18 -2.46 -16.54
N ARG A 162 -25.61 -2.85 -17.74
CA ARG A 162 -25.57 -4.22 -18.27
C ARG A 162 -24.73 -4.33 -19.53
N VAL A 163 -24.69 -3.27 -20.33
CA VAL A 163 -23.86 -3.13 -21.52
C VAL A 163 -23.04 -1.84 -21.46
N PRO A 164 -21.91 -1.73 -22.18
CA PRO A 164 -21.08 -0.51 -22.17
C PRO A 164 -21.90 0.76 -22.43
N ASP A 165 -22.83 0.72 -23.39
CA ASP A 165 -23.69 1.86 -23.74
C ASP A 165 -24.50 2.43 -22.57
N ASP A 166 -24.79 1.64 -21.54
CA ASP A 166 -25.48 2.13 -20.34
C ASP A 166 -24.61 3.14 -19.56
N MET A 167 -23.28 3.10 -19.72
CA MET A 167 -22.37 4.03 -19.05
C MET A 167 -22.35 5.43 -19.69
N LYS A 168 -22.96 5.62 -20.86
CA LYS A 168 -22.97 6.90 -21.58
C LYS A 168 -23.44 8.05 -20.70
N GLY A 169 -22.62 9.09 -20.64
CA GLY A 169 -22.89 10.33 -19.90
C GLY A 169 -22.65 10.28 -18.39
N LEU A 170 -22.39 9.11 -17.80
CA LEU A 170 -22.09 9.00 -16.37
C LEU A 170 -20.69 9.54 -16.07
N LYS A 171 -20.55 10.38 -15.06
CA LYS A 171 -19.27 10.81 -14.48
C LYS A 171 -18.70 9.67 -13.64
N TRP A 172 -17.74 8.93 -14.18
CA TRP A 172 -17.27 7.70 -13.56
C TRP A 172 -15.89 7.88 -12.94
N ARG A 173 -15.74 7.55 -11.66
CA ARG A 173 -14.44 7.64 -11.00
C ARG A 173 -13.47 6.64 -11.61
N VAL A 174 -12.28 7.13 -11.95
CA VAL A 174 -11.09 6.33 -12.25
C VAL A 174 -9.96 6.66 -11.28
N THR A 175 -9.00 5.75 -11.12
CA THR A 175 -7.70 6.11 -10.53
C THR A 175 -6.94 7.07 -11.47
N LYS A 176 -5.73 7.49 -11.12
CA LYS A 176 -4.87 8.27 -12.04
C LYS A 176 -4.20 7.37 -13.10
N SER A 177 -4.74 6.18 -13.35
CA SER A 177 -4.26 5.25 -14.35
C SER A 177 -4.75 5.64 -15.75
N PRO A 178 -3.84 5.78 -16.74
CA PRO A 178 -4.22 5.93 -18.13
C PRO A 178 -5.05 4.75 -18.66
N VAL A 179 -4.79 3.53 -18.17
CA VAL A 179 -5.52 2.31 -18.59
C VAL A 179 -6.98 2.38 -18.15
N GLU A 180 -7.25 2.71 -16.89
CA GLU A 180 -8.62 2.87 -16.39
C GLU A 180 -9.35 4.03 -17.08
N TYR A 181 -8.66 5.15 -17.28
CA TYR A 181 -9.20 6.30 -17.97
C TYR A 181 -9.69 5.90 -19.38
N MET A 182 -8.83 5.22 -20.14
CA MET A 182 -9.16 4.77 -21.49
C MET A 182 -10.26 3.71 -21.50
N LEU A 183 -10.26 2.77 -20.55
CA LEU A 183 -11.30 1.76 -20.43
C LEU A 183 -12.68 2.39 -20.23
N VAL A 184 -12.81 3.27 -19.24
CA VAL A 184 -14.07 3.95 -18.91
C VAL A 184 -14.53 4.88 -20.03
N LYS A 185 -13.59 5.60 -20.66
CA LYS A 185 -13.89 6.43 -21.85
C LYS A 185 -14.42 5.59 -23.00
N ASN A 186 -13.81 4.44 -23.27
CA ASN A 186 -14.25 3.52 -24.34
C ASN A 186 -15.59 2.83 -24.03
N TRP A 187 -15.96 2.72 -22.76
CA TRP A 187 -17.32 2.34 -22.36
C TRP A 187 -18.32 3.49 -22.46
N GLY A 188 -17.90 4.70 -22.85
CA GLY A 188 -18.80 5.84 -23.11
C GLY A 188 -19.10 6.73 -21.89
N ALA A 189 -18.59 6.37 -20.71
CA ALA A 189 -18.65 7.25 -19.55
C ALA A 189 -17.65 8.42 -19.66
N THR A 190 -17.87 9.44 -18.83
CA THR A 190 -16.90 10.52 -18.60
C THR A 190 -15.96 10.09 -17.47
N PRO A 191 -14.72 9.67 -17.73
CA PRO A 191 -13.78 9.32 -16.68
C PRO A 191 -13.37 10.55 -15.87
N VAL A 192 -13.44 10.44 -14.55
CA VAL A 192 -13.04 11.48 -13.59
C VAL A 192 -11.95 10.91 -12.69
N PRO A 193 -10.66 11.29 -12.89
CA PRO A 193 -9.59 10.92 -11.99
C PRO A 193 -9.87 11.45 -10.59
N TYR A 194 -10.09 10.53 -9.64
CA TYR A 194 -10.52 10.91 -8.30
C TYR A 194 -9.92 10.01 -7.23
N ASP A 195 -9.50 10.65 -6.15
CA ASP A 195 -8.70 10.06 -5.10
C ASP A 195 -9.54 9.14 -4.18
N TRP A 196 -8.97 8.00 -3.77
CA TRP A 196 -9.70 6.93 -3.07
C TRP A 196 -10.36 7.37 -1.75
N SER A 197 -9.71 8.15 -0.88
CA SER A 197 -10.30 8.53 0.42
C SER A 197 -11.43 9.52 0.25
N GLN A 198 -11.45 10.24 -0.86
CA GLN A 198 -12.50 11.21 -1.13
C GLN A 198 -13.67 10.55 -1.85
N LEU A 199 -13.53 9.31 -2.36
CA LEU A 199 -14.51 8.65 -3.21
C LEU A 199 -15.91 8.58 -2.58
N TYR A 200 -16.02 8.23 -1.30
CA TYR A 200 -17.32 8.17 -0.62
C TYR A 200 -18.05 9.52 -0.67
N GLN A 201 -17.38 10.60 -0.32
CA GLN A 201 -17.93 11.96 -0.41
C GLN A 201 -18.19 12.38 -1.86
N GLY A 202 -17.34 11.94 -2.80
CA GLY A 202 -17.51 12.21 -4.23
C GLY A 202 -18.76 11.55 -4.82
N LEU A 203 -19.10 10.34 -4.36
CA LEU A 203 -20.35 9.65 -4.70
C LEU A 203 -21.55 10.34 -4.05
N GLN A 204 -21.48 10.65 -2.75
CA GLN A 204 -22.58 11.33 -2.04
C GLN A 204 -22.92 12.70 -2.64
N SER A 205 -21.92 13.45 -3.09
CA SER A 205 -22.10 14.79 -3.67
C SER A 205 -22.41 14.78 -5.18
N GLY A 206 -22.35 13.63 -5.86
CA GLY A 206 -22.56 13.54 -7.31
C GLY A 206 -21.44 14.14 -8.17
N VAL A 207 -20.26 14.41 -7.57
CA VAL A 207 -19.04 14.76 -8.33
C VAL A 207 -18.67 13.60 -9.25
N VAL A 208 -18.82 12.38 -8.75
CA VAL A 208 -18.76 11.12 -9.51
C VAL A 208 -20.00 10.30 -9.19
N GLU A 209 -20.47 9.50 -10.15
CA GLU A 209 -21.72 8.74 -10.08
C GLU A 209 -21.48 7.23 -9.98
N GLY A 210 -20.26 6.78 -10.29
CA GLY A 210 -19.87 5.37 -10.20
C GLY A 210 -18.37 5.17 -10.05
N GLN A 211 -17.97 3.91 -9.87
CA GLN A 211 -16.60 3.49 -9.60
C GLN A 211 -16.30 2.10 -10.18
N TYR A 212 -15.01 1.78 -10.32
CA TYR A 212 -14.52 0.48 -10.78
C TYR A 212 -13.48 -0.11 -9.81
N VAL A 213 -13.96 -0.87 -8.82
CA VAL A 213 -13.17 -1.36 -7.67
C VAL A 213 -13.68 -2.73 -7.25
N ALA A 214 -12.82 -3.58 -6.67
CA ALA A 214 -13.21 -4.93 -6.23
C ALA A 214 -14.22 -4.91 -5.07
N SER A 215 -15.12 -5.89 -5.01
CA SER A 215 -16.26 -5.91 -4.07
C SER A 215 -15.88 -5.76 -2.59
N PRO A 216 -14.81 -6.39 -2.06
CA PRO A 216 -14.43 -6.20 -0.66
C PRO A 216 -14.13 -4.74 -0.32
N TRP A 217 -13.49 -4.01 -1.23
CA TRP A 217 -13.22 -2.59 -1.04
C TRP A 217 -14.49 -1.74 -1.10
N GLN A 218 -15.44 -2.08 -1.99
CA GLN A 218 -16.74 -1.41 -2.04
C GLN A 218 -17.50 -1.58 -0.72
N HIS A 219 -17.49 -2.78 -0.16
CA HIS A 219 -18.18 -3.09 1.09
C HIS A 219 -17.53 -2.36 2.28
N VAL A 220 -16.21 -2.50 2.45
CA VAL A 220 -15.49 -1.91 3.58
C VAL A 220 -15.53 -0.37 3.52
N ALA A 221 -15.50 0.21 2.33
CA ALA A 221 -15.65 1.65 2.14
C ALA A 221 -17.11 2.14 2.08
N LYS A 222 -18.08 1.25 2.29
CA LYS A 222 -19.51 1.58 2.33
C LYS A 222 -20.02 2.23 1.04
N LEU A 223 -19.44 1.91 -0.10
CA LEU A 223 -19.83 2.47 -1.41
C LEU A 223 -21.18 1.92 -1.91
N HIS A 224 -21.82 1.06 -1.13
CA HIS A 224 -23.13 0.46 -1.38
C HIS A 224 -24.25 1.14 -0.58
N GLU A 225 -23.90 2.04 0.34
CA GLU A 225 -24.83 2.95 1.03
C GLU A 225 -25.19 4.11 0.12
#